data_AF-A0A3S3S653-F1
#
_entry.id   AF-A0A3S3S653-F1
#
_cell.length_a   1.000
_cell.length_b   1.000
_cell.length_c   1.000
_cell.angle_alpha   90.00
_cell.angle_beta   90.00
_cell.angle_gamma   90.00
#
_symmetry.space_group_name_H-M   'P 1'
#
loop_
_entity.id
_entity.type
_entity.pdbx_description
1 polymer ?
#
loop_
_entity_poly.entity_id
_entity_poly.type
_entity_poly.pdbx_seq_one_letter_code
_entity_poly.pdbx_strand_id
1 'polypeptide(L)'
;MDDKRGSLDSTASINSANSVVIEGGCSLEECVTRVKARLLSHYEECENDFYNKDVALFIQRDEFNFVERYLQKFKFDIERTVDVMKKTLQWRKAKGISQMTDASFPAIFYKYGLMFIFKTDIDGNLVFHFRVRLKEKFHPDIEEAFKLFYSYLLFKIDQMAATIGRQWLYLGDFSNCAMRNLDVQLLLWGLNLCVEKYPAGLKAILVYNLPWFAKPVFTAALKLMPYSLRSIVEVIDKSKLNNYIPAENLPKYLGGSETKDPRMIIPENCVGLRDYFCQLPDDVFKKNLDQCEKIICNVWGK
;
A
#
# COMPACT_ATOMS: atom_id res chain seq x y z
N MET A 1 -23.69 -34.02 22.65
CA MET A 1 -23.40 -33.79 21.23
C MET A 1 -22.42 -32.63 21.18
N ASP A 2 -21.15 -33.00 21.28
CA ASP A 2 -20.00 -32.11 21.25
C ASP A 2 -19.77 -31.63 19.82
N ASP A 3 -19.52 -30.34 19.65
CA ASP A 3 -18.93 -29.82 18.41
C ASP A 3 -17.71 -28.96 18.75
N LYS A 4 -16.54 -29.54 18.45
CA LYS A 4 -15.21 -28.98 18.70
C LYS A 4 -14.90 -27.94 17.63
N ARG A 5 -14.91 -26.65 17.98
CA ARG A 5 -14.20 -25.63 17.20
C ARG A 5 -12.73 -25.64 17.61
N GLY A 6 -11.89 -26.17 16.72
CA GLY A 6 -10.44 -26.12 16.83
C GLY A 6 -9.94 -24.68 16.82
N SER A 7 -9.33 -24.29 17.93
CA SER A 7 -8.46 -23.12 18.06
C SER A 7 -7.17 -23.37 17.26
N LEU A 8 -6.98 -22.66 16.16
CA LEU A 8 -5.68 -22.54 15.49
C LEU A 8 -4.91 -21.42 16.20
N ASP A 9 -4.23 -21.79 17.27
CA ASP A 9 -3.20 -20.99 17.92
C ASP A 9 -1.92 -21.17 17.08
N SER A 10 -1.48 -20.12 16.39
CA SER A 10 -0.24 -20.10 15.64
C SER A 10 0.67 -18.98 16.13
N THR A 11 1.06 -19.07 17.41
CA THR A 11 2.25 -18.40 17.93
C THR A 11 3.45 -19.33 17.75
N ALA A 12 3.88 -19.54 16.51
CA ALA A 12 5.15 -20.23 16.24
C ALA A 12 6.30 -19.23 16.41
N SER A 13 6.92 -19.27 17.59
CA SER A 13 8.20 -18.65 17.86
C SER A 13 9.25 -19.24 16.92
N ILE A 14 9.85 -18.40 16.06
CA ILE A 14 10.86 -18.81 15.08
C ILE A 14 12.16 -19.07 15.84
N ASN A 15 12.44 -20.35 16.11
CA ASN A 15 13.78 -20.88 16.38
C ASN A 15 13.75 -22.41 16.28
N SER A 16 13.91 -22.94 15.07
CA SER A 16 14.66 -24.17 14.76
C SER A 16 14.44 -24.51 13.29
N ALA A 17 15.53 -24.79 12.58
CA ALA A 17 15.58 -25.24 11.20
C ALA A 17 14.60 -26.39 10.93
N ASN A 18 13.46 -26.08 10.33
CA ASN A 18 12.62 -27.07 9.64
C ASN A 18 12.64 -26.71 8.17
N SER A 19 13.41 -27.48 7.39
CA SER A 19 13.42 -27.42 5.94
C SER A 19 12.02 -27.71 5.42
N VAL A 20 11.28 -26.68 5.03
CA VAL A 20 10.04 -26.81 4.29
C VAL A 20 10.41 -27.41 2.93
N VAL A 21 10.14 -28.71 2.75
CA VAL A 21 10.30 -29.38 1.45
C VAL A 21 9.13 -28.95 0.58
N ILE A 22 9.41 -28.11 -0.41
CA ILE A 22 8.45 -27.63 -1.38
C ILE A 22 8.19 -28.75 -2.41
N GLU A 23 6.95 -28.90 -2.89
CA GLU A 23 6.62 -29.86 -3.95
C GLU A 23 7.61 -29.73 -5.12
N GLY A 24 8.36 -30.79 -5.41
CA GLY A 24 9.46 -30.78 -6.38
C GLY A 24 10.86 -30.92 -5.79
N GLY A 25 11.02 -31.02 -4.47
CA GLY A 25 12.28 -31.37 -3.80
C GLY A 25 13.28 -30.22 -3.61
N CYS A 26 12.91 -29.00 -3.99
CA CYS A 26 13.72 -27.78 -3.78
C CYS A 26 13.50 -27.25 -2.36
N SER A 27 14.57 -26.86 -1.66
CA SER A 27 14.43 -26.14 -0.39
C SER A 27 14.02 -24.69 -0.63
N LEU A 28 13.44 -24.02 0.38
CA LEU A 28 13.15 -22.58 0.32
C LEU A 28 14.41 -21.77 -0.01
N GLU A 29 15.53 -22.09 0.63
CA GLU A 29 16.82 -21.43 0.41
C GLU A 29 17.29 -21.57 -1.05
N GLU A 30 17.11 -22.75 -1.63
CA GLU A 30 17.44 -23.01 -3.03
C GLU A 30 16.52 -22.24 -3.98
N CYS A 31 15.20 -22.19 -3.71
CA CYS A 31 14.27 -21.35 -4.47
C CYS A 31 14.66 -19.88 -4.43
N VAL A 32 14.97 -19.35 -3.23
CA VAL A 32 15.39 -17.96 -3.03
C VAL A 32 16.66 -17.67 -3.81
N THR A 33 17.67 -18.55 -3.70
CA THR A 33 18.95 -18.42 -4.40
C THR A 33 18.76 -18.39 -5.91
N ARG A 34 17.92 -19.28 -6.46
CA ARG A 34 17.61 -19.32 -7.90
C ARG A 34 16.92 -18.05 -8.39
N VAL A 35 15.97 -17.51 -7.62
CA VAL A 35 15.31 -16.24 -7.97
C VAL A 35 16.31 -15.08 -7.93
N LYS A 36 17.08 -14.95 -6.83
CA LYS A 36 18.10 -13.91 -6.67
C LYS A 36 19.11 -13.95 -7.82
N ALA A 37 19.63 -15.12 -8.15
CA ALA A 37 20.59 -15.31 -9.25
C ALA A 37 20.03 -14.84 -10.59
N ARG A 38 18.80 -15.21 -10.93
CA ARG A 38 18.18 -14.79 -12.20
C ARG A 38 17.90 -13.30 -12.29
N LEU A 39 17.47 -12.68 -11.19
CA LEU A 39 17.29 -11.23 -11.13
C LEU A 39 18.64 -10.50 -11.24
N LEU A 40 19.69 -11.05 -10.63
CA LEU A 40 21.05 -10.50 -10.72
C LEU A 40 21.61 -10.62 -12.14
N SER A 41 21.49 -11.77 -12.79
CA SER A 41 21.91 -11.93 -14.19
C SER A 41 21.18 -10.98 -15.12
N HIS A 42 19.86 -10.79 -14.94
CA HIS A 42 19.12 -9.78 -15.72
C HIS A 42 19.67 -8.36 -15.48
N TYR A 43 20.00 -8.03 -14.24
CA TYR A 43 20.58 -6.73 -13.91
C TYR A 43 21.96 -6.52 -14.54
N GLU A 44 22.80 -7.55 -14.57
CA GLU A 44 24.14 -7.50 -15.19
C GLU A 44 24.06 -7.36 -16.72
N GLU A 45 23.10 -8.04 -17.37
CA GLU A 45 22.85 -7.93 -18.81
C GLU A 45 22.18 -6.60 -19.20
N CYS A 46 21.35 -6.05 -18.32
CA CYS A 46 20.53 -4.87 -18.56
C CYS A 46 20.64 -3.88 -17.39
N GLU A 47 21.84 -3.34 -17.14
CA GLU A 47 22.12 -2.47 -15.98
C GLU A 47 21.17 -1.26 -15.87
N ASN A 48 20.63 -0.83 -17.01
CA ASN A 48 19.66 0.26 -17.08
C ASN A 48 18.21 -0.12 -16.71
N ASP A 49 17.90 -1.37 -16.34
CA ASP A 49 16.52 -1.76 -16.00
C ASP A 49 16.18 -1.59 -14.52
N PHE A 50 17.14 -1.74 -13.61
CA PHE A 50 16.91 -1.62 -12.16
C PHE A 50 17.73 -0.49 -11.54
N TYR A 51 17.28 0.05 -10.40
CA TYR A 51 18.13 0.93 -9.59
C TYR A 51 19.04 0.09 -8.70
N ASN A 52 20.30 0.50 -8.55
CA ASN A 52 21.28 -0.19 -7.69
C ASN A 52 20.78 -0.33 -6.25
N LYS A 53 20.06 0.69 -5.74
CA LYS A 53 19.45 0.66 -4.41
C LYS A 53 18.38 -0.43 -4.27
N ASP A 54 17.64 -0.72 -5.33
CA ASP A 54 16.66 -1.82 -5.31
C ASP A 54 17.33 -3.18 -5.46
N VAL A 55 18.40 -3.29 -6.25
CA VAL A 55 19.20 -4.52 -6.31
C VAL A 55 19.76 -4.85 -4.93
N ALA A 56 20.34 -3.86 -4.25
CA ALA A 56 20.80 -4.00 -2.87
C ALA A 56 19.66 -4.43 -1.94
N LEU A 57 18.48 -3.82 -2.06
CA LEU A 57 17.35 -4.08 -1.17
C LEU A 57 16.69 -5.45 -1.38
N PHE A 58 16.37 -5.81 -2.63
CA PHE A 58 15.53 -6.96 -2.97
C PHE A 58 16.33 -8.22 -3.29
N ILE A 59 17.58 -8.08 -3.73
CA ILE A 59 18.38 -9.19 -4.26
C ILE A 59 19.55 -9.50 -3.30
N GLN A 60 20.34 -8.49 -2.93
CA GLN A 60 21.61 -8.73 -2.24
C GLN A 60 21.49 -8.87 -0.72
N ARG A 61 20.49 -8.24 -0.09
CA ARG A 61 20.32 -8.39 1.35
C ARG A 61 19.71 -9.76 1.70
N ASP A 62 20.26 -10.38 2.72
CA ASP A 62 19.78 -11.68 3.23
C ASP A 62 18.77 -11.53 4.37
N GLU A 63 18.76 -10.38 5.03
CA GLU A 63 17.88 -10.06 6.15
C GLU A 63 16.41 -9.86 5.75
N PHE A 64 16.13 -9.64 4.46
CA PHE A 64 14.81 -9.23 3.98
C PHE A 64 14.15 -10.32 3.14
N ASN A 65 13.02 -10.82 3.63
CA ASN A 65 12.26 -11.91 3.03
C ASN A 65 11.42 -11.48 1.81
N PHE A 66 11.87 -10.52 0.99
CA PHE A 66 11.13 -10.10 -0.21
C PHE A 66 10.99 -11.24 -1.21
N VAL A 67 12.07 -11.94 -1.52
CA VAL A 67 12.01 -13.07 -2.45
C VAL A 67 11.15 -14.20 -1.88
N GLU A 68 11.36 -14.55 -0.61
CA GLU A 68 10.59 -15.60 0.07
C GLU A 68 9.08 -15.32 0.05
N ARG A 69 8.63 -14.12 0.41
CA ARG A 69 7.18 -13.84 0.43
C ARG A 69 6.56 -13.84 -0.96
N TYR A 70 7.30 -13.47 -2.00
CA TYR A 70 6.82 -13.59 -3.38
C TYR A 70 6.75 -15.07 -3.80
N LEU A 71 7.75 -15.88 -3.45
CA LEU A 71 7.72 -17.33 -3.65
C LEU A 71 6.50 -17.94 -2.95
N GLN A 72 6.29 -17.68 -1.66
CA GLN A 72 5.12 -18.16 -0.92
C GLN A 72 3.81 -17.73 -1.59
N LYS A 73 3.69 -16.45 -1.99
CA LYS A 73 2.51 -15.92 -2.69
C LYS A 73 2.22 -16.68 -4.00
N PHE A 74 3.26 -17.07 -4.72
CA PHE A 74 3.17 -17.78 -5.99
C PHE A 74 3.39 -19.29 -5.87
N LYS A 75 3.23 -19.85 -4.66
CA LYS A 75 3.38 -21.30 -4.42
C LYS A 75 4.70 -21.86 -4.94
N PHE A 76 5.77 -21.09 -4.71
CA PHE A 76 7.15 -21.39 -5.09
C PHE A 76 7.41 -21.54 -6.59
N ASP A 77 6.54 -20.97 -7.43
CA ASP A 77 6.78 -20.79 -8.85
C ASP A 77 7.91 -19.76 -9.06
N ILE A 78 9.12 -20.25 -9.34
CA ILE A 78 10.33 -19.45 -9.56
C ILE A 78 10.16 -18.54 -10.77
N GLU A 79 9.63 -19.05 -11.89
CA GLU A 79 9.49 -18.30 -13.14
C GLU A 79 8.56 -17.11 -12.95
N ARG A 80 7.39 -17.38 -12.37
CA ARG A 80 6.40 -16.35 -12.07
C ARG A 80 6.93 -15.33 -11.07
N THR A 81 7.67 -15.79 -10.06
CA THR A 81 8.28 -14.90 -9.07
C THR A 81 9.28 -13.95 -9.73
N VAL A 82 10.19 -14.48 -10.56
CA VAL A 82 11.16 -13.67 -11.32
C VAL A 82 10.46 -12.66 -12.21
N ASP A 83 9.45 -13.08 -12.99
CA ASP A 83 8.71 -12.19 -13.89
C ASP A 83 8.05 -11.01 -13.15
N VAL A 84 7.33 -11.30 -12.06
CA VAL A 84 6.62 -10.26 -11.29
C VAL A 84 7.62 -9.33 -10.58
N MET A 85 8.66 -9.86 -9.96
CA MET A 85 9.67 -9.04 -9.29
C MET A 85 10.42 -8.16 -10.29
N LYS A 86 10.85 -8.71 -11.43
CA LYS A 86 11.49 -7.95 -12.52
C LYS A 86 10.62 -6.80 -13.01
N LYS A 87 9.35 -7.05 -13.33
CA LYS A 87 8.39 -6.01 -13.76
C LYS A 87 8.16 -4.96 -12.68
N THR A 88 8.20 -5.35 -11.41
CA THR A 88 8.07 -4.42 -10.28
C THR A 88 9.30 -3.52 -10.17
N LEU A 89 10.51 -4.08 -10.26
CA LEU A 89 11.77 -3.32 -10.22
C LEU A 89 11.89 -2.35 -11.40
N GLN A 90 11.55 -2.77 -12.62
CA GLN A 90 11.50 -1.89 -13.80
C GLN A 90 10.49 -0.76 -13.62
N TRP A 91 9.29 -1.05 -13.11
CA TRP A 91 8.27 -0.02 -12.86
C TRP A 91 8.73 1.00 -11.82
N ARG A 92 9.37 0.53 -10.74
CA ARG A 92 9.95 1.40 -9.71
C ARG A 92 11.01 2.32 -10.31
N LYS A 93 11.85 1.78 -11.20
CA LYS A 93 12.84 2.58 -11.93
C LYS A 93 12.19 3.65 -12.79
N ALA A 94 11.23 3.26 -13.63
CA ALA A 94 10.51 4.17 -14.51
C ALA A 94 9.77 5.30 -13.76
N LYS A 95 9.34 5.06 -12.52
CA LYS A 95 8.68 6.06 -11.67
C LYS A 95 9.63 6.82 -10.74
N GLY A 96 10.92 6.49 -10.70
CA GLY A 96 11.88 7.10 -9.78
C GLY A 96 11.65 6.77 -8.29
N ILE A 97 10.80 5.80 -7.98
CA ILE A 97 10.33 5.53 -6.60
C ILE A 97 11.50 5.15 -5.68
N SER A 98 12.49 4.43 -6.20
CA SER A 98 13.63 3.91 -5.44
C SER A 98 14.51 5.03 -4.87
N GLN A 99 14.50 6.20 -5.51
CA GLN A 99 15.26 7.38 -5.10
C GLN A 99 14.47 8.29 -4.15
N MET A 100 13.16 8.07 -4.03
CA MET A 100 12.30 8.90 -3.19
C MET A 100 12.49 8.61 -1.70
N THR A 101 12.26 9.65 -0.92
CA THR A 101 12.17 9.61 0.54
C THR A 101 10.90 10.35 0.96
N ASP A 102 10.62 10.34 2.25
CA ASP A 102 9.49 11.09 2.79
C ASP A 102 9.59 12.61 2.48
N ALA A 103 10.82 13.13 2.42
CA ALA A 103 11.13 14.52 2.08
C ALA A 103 10.93 14.86 0.59
N SER A 104 10.80 13.85 -0.29
CA SER A 104 10.54 14.05 -1.72
C SER A 104 9.15 14.61 -2.02
N PHE A 105 8.26 14.69 -1.02
CA PHE A 105 6.89 15.17 -1.17
C PHE A 105 6.62 16.40 -0.30
N PRO A 106 5.78 17.34 -0.75
CA PRO A 106 5.42 18.50 0.05
C PRO A 106 4.69 18.13 1.34
N ALA A 107 4.95 18.88 2.42
CA ALA A 107 4.31 18.66 3.72
C ALA A 107 2.77 18.64 3.66
N ILE A 108 2.18 19.39 2.71
CA ILE A 108 0.72 19.42 2.53
C ILE A 108 0.14 18.05 2.17
N PHE A 109 0.88 17.16 1.51
CA PHE A 109 0.36 15.82 1.15
C PHE A 109 0.05 14.99 2.39
N TYR A 110 0.92 15.08 3.40
CA TYR A 110 0.74 14.44 4.71
C TYR A 110 -0.37 15.13 5.52
N LYS A 111 -0.35 16.48 5.59
CA LYS A 111 -1.38 17.26 6.31
C LYS A 111 -2.79 17.08 5.74
N TYR A 112 -2.88 16.91 4.42
CA TYR A 112 -4.15 16.72 3.72
C TYR A 112 -4.85 15.45 4.22
N GLY A 113 -4.09 14.38 4.47
CA GLY A 113 -4.58 13.15 5.07
C GLY A 113 -5.42 12.29 4.13
N LEU A 114 -5.27 12.45 2.81
CA LEU A 114 -5.95 11.59 1.82
C LEU A 114 -5.48 10.15 1.91
N MET A 115 -4.20 9.94 2.17
CA MET A 115 -3.60 8.62 2.30
C MET A 115 -2.43 8.67 3.28
N PHE A 116 -2.26 7.62 4.08
CA PHE A 116 -1.16 7.52 5.05
C PHE A 116 -1.02 6.09 5.59
N ILE A 117 0.14 5.78 6.17
CA ILE A 117 0.39 4.52 6.88
C ILE A 117 0.21 4.80 8.36
N PHE A 118 -0.62 4.03 9.05
CA PHE A 118 -0.86 4.27 10.47
C PHE A 118 -1.24 3.00 11.22
N LYS A 119 -0.39 2.66 12.19
CA LYS A 119 -0.59 1.57 13.17
C LYS A 119 -0.83 0.21 12.50
N THR A 120 -1.29 -0.74 13.29
CA THR A 120 -1.45 -2.14 12.88
C THR A 120 -2.88 -2.64 13.09
N ASP A 121 -3.23 -3.67 12.33
CA ASP A 121 -4.39 -4.53 12.56
C ASP A 121 -4.18 -5.40 13.82
N ILE A 122 -5.19 -6.20 14.16
CA ILE A 122 -5.20 -7.07 15.36
C ILE A 122 -4.13 -8.17 15.32
N ASP A 123 -3.66 -8.50 14.11
CA ASP A 123 -2.62 -9.49 13.86
C ASP A 123 -1.24 -8.84 13.68
N GLY A 124 -1.10 -7.53 13.96
CA GLY A 124 0.17 -6.80 13.86
C GLY A 124 0.59 -6.41 12.44
N ASN A 125 -0.28 -6.51 11.44
CA ASN A 125 -0.01 -6.07 10.07
C ASN A 125 -0.21 -4.57 9.94
N LEU A 126 0.64 -3.88 9.18
CA LEU A 126 0.53 -2.43 9.02
C LEU A 126 -0.75 -2.03 8.29
N VAL A 127 -1.30 -0.85 8.58
CA VAL A 127 -2.52 -0.36 7.90
C VAL A 127 -2.20 0.83 7.00
N PHE A 128 -2.53 0.68 5.72
CA PHE A 128 -2.58 1.77 4.74
C PHE A 128 -4.00 2.35 4.73
N HIS A 129 -4.13 3.63 5.05
CA HIS A 129 -5.41 4.34 5.06
C HIS A 129 -5.57 5.14 3.77
N PHE A 130 -6.78 5.10 3.19
CA PHE A 130 -7.17 5.96 2.08
C PHE A 130 -8.56 6.55 2.34
N ARG A 131 -8.68 7.89 2.36
CA ARG A 131 -9.90 8.58 2.79
C ARG A 131 -10.62 9.19 1.60
N VAL A 132 -11.65 8.50 1.11
CA VAL A 132 -12.33 8.84 -0.14
C VAL A 132 -13.00 10.21 -0.07
N ARG A 133 -13.53 10.64 1.08
CA ARG A 133 -14.12 11.98 1.26
C ARG A 133 -13.16 13.13 0.91
N LEU A 134 -11.85 12.92 1.00
CA LEU A 134 -10.84 13.92 0.65
C LEU A 134 -10.46 13.91 -0.83
N LYS A 135 -10.95 12.96 -1.63
CA LYS A 135 -10.70 12.98 -3.06
C LYS A 135 -11.51 14.11 -3.69
N GLU A 136 -10.83 15.10 -4.27
CA GLU A 136 -11.44 16.09 -5.17
C GLU A 136 -10.70 16.10 -6.51
N LYS A 137 -11.30 16.68 -7.55
CA LYS A 137 -10.63 16.84 -8.85
C LYS A 137 -9.68 18.03 -8.81
N PHE A 138 -8.40 17.77 -9.03
CA PHE A 138 -7.34 18.77 -9.13
C PHE A 138 -6.83 18.91 -10.57
N HIS A 139 -5.92 19.86 -10.78
CA HIS A 139 -5.13 19.93 -12.00
C HIS A 139 -4.42 18.59 -12.26
N PRO A 140 -4.30 18.12 -13.52
CA PRO A 140 -3.68 16.83 -13.85
C PRO A 140 -2.31 16.60 -13.21
N ASP A 141 -1.42 17.60 -13.19
CA ASP A 141 -0.09 17.46 -12.58
C ASP A 141 -0.14 17.21 -11.07
N ILE A 142 -1.16 17.75 -10.38
CA ILE A 142 -1.37 17.52 -8.95
C ILE A 142 -1.96 16.12 -8.72
N GLU A 143 -2.86 15.66 -9.60
CA GLU A 143 -3.38 14.28 -9.57
C GLU A 143 -2.24 13.26 -9.79
N GLU A 144 -1.36 13.51 -10.76
CA GLU A 144 -0.18 12.66 -10.99
C GLU A 144 0.79 12.70 -9.81
N ALA A 145 0.98 13.84 -9.16
CA ALA A 145 1.75 13.93 -7.93
C ALA A 145 1.14 13.10 -6.78
N PHE A 146 -0.18 13.13 -6.60
CA PHE A 146 -0.86 12.28 -5.62
C PHE A 146 -0.75 10.79 -5.96
N LYS A 147 -0.81 10.41 -7.25
CA LYS A 147 -0.58 9.03 -7.70
C LYS A 147 0.86 8.57 -7.43
N LEU A 148 1.82 9.46 -7.61
CA LEU A 148 3.23 9.18 -7.30
C LEU A 148 3.43 9.02 -5.79
N PHE A 149 2.82 9.89 -4.98
CA PHE A 149 2.82 9.78 -3.52
C PHE A 149 2.18 8.48 -3.04
N TYR A 150 1.03 8.11 -3.62
CA TYR A 150 0.39 6.81 -3.38
C TYR A 150 1.33 5.64 -3.68
N SER A 151 1.97 5.66 -4.85
CA SER A 151 2.91 4.63 -5.29
C SER A 151 4.13 4.51 -4.36
N TYR A 152 4.63 5.65 -3.88
CA TYR A 152 5.70 5.73 -2.89
C TYR A 152 5.28 5.14 -1.54
N LEU A 153 4.11 5.54 -1.01
CA LEU A 153 3.62 5.02 0.26
C LEU A 153 3.31 3.52 0.20
N LEU A 154 2.83 3.00 -0.94
CA LEU A 154 2.68 1.57 -1.16
C LEU A 154 4.01 0.83 -1.07
N PHE A 155 5.07 1.36 -1.69
CA PHE A 155 6.40 0.79 -1.51
C PHE A 155 6.83 0.84 -0.04
N LYS A 156 6.68 2.01 0.59
CA LYS A 156 7.11 2.24 1.96
C LYS A 156 6.46 1.26 2.93
N ILE A 157 5.13 1.10 2.87
CA ILE A 157 4.43 0.15 3.73
C ILE A 157 4.86 -1.29 3.46
N ASP A 158 5.05 -1.64 2.19
CA ASP A 158 5.45 -2.99 1.80
C ASP A 158 6.84 -3.35 2.33
N GLN A 159 7.78 -2.39 2.28
CA GLN A 159 9.11 -2.52 2.84
C GLN A 159 9.10 -2.58 4.37
N MET A 160 8.33 -1.70 5.02
CA MET A 160 8.18 -1.71 6.48
C MET A 160 7.61 -3.05 6.94
N ALA A 161 6.58 -3.57 6.26
CA ALA A 161 5.95 -4.84 6.57
C ALA A 161 6.95 -6.01 6.39
N ALA A 162 7.69 -6.04 5.27
CA ALA A 162 8.72 -7.05 5.04
C ALA A 162 9.81 -7.05 6.14
N THR A 163 10.23 -5.87 6.58
CA THR A 163 11.28 -5.71 7.61
C THR A 163 10.91 -6.32 8.96
N ILE A 164 9.62 -6.30 9.29
CA ILE A 164 9.10 -6.88 10.55
C ILE A 164 8.47 -8.26 10.37
N GLY A 165 8.62 -8.88 9.20
CA GLY A 165 8.03 -10.19 8.89
C GLY A 165 6.50 -10.20 8.88
N ARG A 166 5.86 -9.10 8.49
CA ARG A 166 4.40 -8.93 8.46
C ARG A 166 3.89 -8.58 7.06
N GLN A 167 2.56 -8.57 6.95
CA GLN A 167 1.82 -8.06 5.81
C GLN A 167 1.27 -6.66 6.12
N TRP A 168 0.43 -6.15 5.22
CA TRP A 168 -0.30 -4.90 5.41
C TRP A 168 -1.72 -4.99 4.87
N LEU A 169 -2.59 -4.16 5.43
CA LEU A 169 -4.01 -4.08 5.12
C LEU A 169 -4.33 -2.70 4.52
N TYR A 170 -5.18 -2.68 3.49
CA TYR A 170 -5.68 -1.45 2.91
C TYR A 170 -7.05 -1.11 3.53
N LEU A 171 -7.19 0.07 4.15
CA LEU A 171 -8.45 0.59 4.65
C LEU A 171 -8.91 1.77 3.79
N GLY A 172 -9.83 1.50 2.86
CA GLY A 172 -10.52 2.54 2.10
C GLY A 172 -11.72 3.07 2.88
N ASP A 173 -11.62 4.26 3.46
CA ASP A 173 -12.66 4.92 4.24
C ASP A 173 -13.59 5.75 3.33
N PHE A 174 -14.82 5.26 3.13
CA PHE A 174 -15.88 5.92 2.38
C PHE A 174 -16.83 6.72 3.29
N SER A 175 -16.53 6.85 4.58
CA SER A 175 -17.37 7.61 5.52
C SER A 175 -17.54 9.05 5.05
N ASN A 176 -18.80 9.50 5.00
CA ASN A 176 -19.16 10.86 4.62
C ASN A 176 -18.66 11.27 3.21
N CYS A 177 -18.36 10.32 2.31
CA CYS A 177 -18.05 10.67 0.93
C CYS A 177 -19.31 11.12 0.18
N ALA A 178 -19.16 12.10 -0.71
CA ALA A 178 -20.19 12.53 -1.65
C ALA A 178 -19.91 11.98 -3.06
N MET A 179 -20.89 12.05 -3.95
CA MET A 179 -20.73 11.62 -5.35
C MET A 179 -19.52 12.25 -6.05
N ARG A 180 -19.25 13.54 -5.81
CA ARG A 180 -18.10 14.24 -6.39
C ARG A 180 -16.74 13.65 -5.98
N ASN A 181 -16.69 12.94 -4.85
CA ASN A 181 -15.47 12.32 -4.36
C ASN A 181 -15.19 10.95 -5.01
N LEU A 182 -16.20 10.35 -5.66
CA LEU A 182 -16.09 9.02 -6.26
C LEU A 182 -15.45 9.07 -7.64
N ASP A 183 -14.12 9.10 -7.65
CA ASP A 183 -13.33 8.79 -8.84
C ASP A 183 -13.08 7.28 -8.91
N VAL A 184 -14.07 6.55 -9.43
CA VAL A 184 -14.03 5.07 -9.46
C VAL A 184 -12.86 4.54 -10.28
N GLN A 185 -12.49 5.23 -11.36
CA GLN A 185 -11.36 4.84 -12.18
C GLN A 185 -10.04 4.96 -11.40
N LEU A 186 -9.83 6.06 -10.67
CA LEU A 186 -8.66 6.25 -9.83
C LEU A 186 -8.61 5.24 -8.68
N LEU A 187 -9.76 4.98 -8.04
CA LEU A 187 -9.87 3.98 -6.97
C LEU A 187 -9.48 2.59 -7.47
N LEU A 188 -10.05 2.14 -8.59
CA LEU A 188 -9.71 0.84 -9.18
C LEU A 188 -8.25 0.76 -9.60
N TRP A 189 -7.70 1.83 -10.18
CA TRP A 189 -6.28 1.91 -10.52
C TRP A 189 -5.38 1.70 -9.30
N GLY A 190 -5.69 2.36 -8.18
CA GLY A 190 -4.91 2.22 -6.94
C GLY A 190 -5.00 0.80 -6.36
N LEU A 191 -6.21 0.24 -6.28
CA LEU A 191 -6.40 -1.13 -5.81
C LEU A 191 -5.67 -2.15 -6.70
N ASN A 192 -5.70 -1.95 -8.03
CA ASN A 192 -4.96 -2.80 -8.96
C ASN A 192 -3.45 -2.72 -8.75
N LEU A 193 -2.93 -1.51 -8.53
CA LEU A 193 -1.51 -1.29 -8.30
C LEU A 193 -1.01 -2.09 -7.08
N CYS A 194 -1.82 -2.19 -6.02
CA CYS A 194 -1.50 -2.97 -4.83
C CYS A 194 -1.26 -4.46 -5.16
N VAL A 195 -2.17 -5.08 -5.93
CA VAL A 195 -2.06 -6.51 -6.28
C VAL A 195 -1.08 -6.79 -7.41
N GLU A 196 -0.82 -5.81 -8.28
CA GLU A 196 0.10 -5.97 -9.40
C GLU A 196 1.56 -5.84 -8.96
N LYS A 197 1.86 -4.84 -8.11
CA LYS A 197 3.25 -4.51 -7.72
C LYS A 197 3.65 -5.11 -6.39
N TYR A 198 2.73 -5.23 -5.43
CA TYR A 198 3.03 -5.71 -4.08
C TYR A 198 2.10 -6.87 -3.62
N PRO A 199 1.89 -7.91 -4.46
CA PRO A 199 0.91 -8.98 -4.18
C PRO A 199 1.20 -9.81 -2.93
N ALA A 200 2.46 -9.87 -2.52
CA ALA A 200 2.89 -10.70 -1.39
C ALA A 200 2.65 -10.03 -0.03
N GLY A 201 2.54 -8.70 0.01
CA GLY A 201 2.46 -7.94 1.26
C GLY A 201 1.04 -7.54 1.59
N LEU A 202 0.18 -7.39 0.58
CA LEU A 202 -1.21 -7.08 0.79
C LEU A 202 -1.98 -8.30 1.34
N LYS A 203 -2.49 -8.17 2.57
CA LYS A 203 -3.34 -9.15 3.25
C LYS A 203 -4.81 -9.06 2.80
N ALA A 204 -5.39 -7.85 2.90
CA ALA A 204 -6.79 -7.59 2.59
C ALA A 204 -7.03 -6.13 2.23
N ILE A 205 -8.13 -5.86 1.53
CA ILE A 205 -8.66 -4.53 1.23
C ILE A 205 -10.02 -4.39 1.92
N LEU A 206 -10.08 -3.57 2.96
CA LEU A 206 -11.31 -3.20 3.65
C LEU A 206 -11.91 -1.95 3.02
N VAL A 207 -13.08 -2.10 2.42
CA VAL A 207 -13.90 -1.01 1.90
C VAL A 207 -14.88 -0.62 3.01
N TYR A 208 -14.49 0.38 3.78
CA TYR A 208 -15.17 0.77 5.01
C TYR A 208 -16.26 1.82 4.76
N ASN A 209 -17.46 1.51 5.25
CA ASN A 209 -18.61 2.42 5.28
C ASN A 209 -19.05 2.94 3.90
N LEU A 210 -19.09 2.05 2.90
CA LEU A 210 -19.51 2.36 1.54
C LEU A 210 -20.99 2.82 1.49
N PRO A 211 -21.29 4.06 1.06
CA PRO A 211 -22.65 4.57 1.08
C PRO A 211 -23.51 3.85 0.03
N TRP A 212 -24.82 3.80 0.29
CA TRP A 212 -25.80 3.08 -0.53
C TRP A 212 -25.72 3.42 -2.02
N PHE A 213 -25.45 4.70 -2.35
CA PHE A 213 -25.40 5.17 -3.72
C PHE A 213 -24.11 4.76 -4.45
N ALA A 214 -23.02 4.49 -3.72
CA ALA A 214 -21.74 4.06 -4.28
C ALA A 214 -21.70 2.54 -4.50
N LYS A 215 -22.50 1.77 -3.74
CA LYS A 215 -22.52 0.31 -3.79
C LYS A 215 -22.71 -0.26 -5.19
N PRO A 216 -23.69 0.18 -6.01
CA PRO A 216 -23.88 -0.39 -7.36
C PRO A 216 -22.67 -0.14 -8.25
N VAL A 217 -22.16 1.09 -8.24
CA VAL A 217 -21.02 1.50 -9.08
C VAL A 217 -19.76 0.75 -8.67
N PHE A 218 -19.46 0.70 -7.37
CA PHE A 218 -18.31 -0.03 -6.84
C PHE A 218 -18.39 -1.53 -7.14
N THR A 219 -19.58 -2.15 -7.00
CA THR A 219 -19.78 -3.57 -7.28
C THR A 219 -19.59 -3.89 -8.76
N ALA A 220 -20.10 -3.05 -9.66
CA ALA A 220 -19.92 -3.20 -11.11
C ALA A 220 -18.45 -3.04 -11.50
N ALA A 221 -17.80 -2.00 -10.97
CA ALA A 221 -16.38 -1.72 -11.13
C ALA A 221 -15.51 -2.90 -10.66
N LEU A 222 -15.79 -3.44 -9.47
CA LEU A 222 -15.05 -4.55 -8.90
C LEU A 222 -15.14 -5.83 -9.74
N LYS A 223 -16.28 -6.10 -10.41
CA LYS A 223 -16.43 -7.27 -11.30
C LYS A 223 -15.47 -7.27 -12.48
N LEU A 224 -14.99 -6.11 -12.91
CA LEU A 224 -14.01 -5.96 -13.99
C LEU A 224 -12.57 -6.23 -13.51
N MET A 225 -12.36 -6.38 -12.20
CA MET A 225 -11.03 -6.57 -11.63
C MET A 225 -10.60 -8.05 -11.61
N PRO A 226 -9.29 -8.33 -11.66
CA PRO A 226 -8.74 -9.68 -11.54
C PRO A 226 -9.23 -10.39 -10.27
N TYR A 227 -9.37 -11.72 -10.35
CA TYR A 227 -9.81 -12.52 -9.20
C TYR A 227 -8.92 -12.34 -7.96
N SER A 228 -7.61 -12.18 -8.16
CA SER A 228 -6.64 -11.94 -7.09
C SER A 228 -6.93 -10.68 -6.25
N LEU A 229 -7.60 -9.68 -6.85
CA LEU A 229 -8.07 -8.50 -6.15
C LEU A 229 -9.44 -8.75 -5.54
N ARG A 230 -10.39 -9.28 -6.32
CA ARG A 230 -11.77 -9.52 -5.85
C ARG A 230 -11.83 -10.44 -4.64
N SER A 231 -10.94 -11.43 -4.55
CA SER A 231 -10.94 -12.42 -3.47
C SER A 231 -10.45 -11.88 -2.12
N ILE A 232 -9.85 -10.68 -2.09
CA ILE A 232 -9.29 -10.07 -0.88
C ILE A 232 -9.96 -8.74 -0.52
N VAL A 233 -10.98 -8.31 -1.28
CA VAL A 233 -11.78 -7.13 -0.99
C VAL A 233 -12.95 -7.53 -0.08
N GLU A 234 -13.08 -6.82 1.04
CA GLU A 234 -14.21 -6.98 1.95
C GLU A 234 -14.90 -5.62 2.18
N VAL A 235 -16.22 -5.57 2.00
CA VAL A 235 -17.02 -4.38 2.31
C VAL A 235 -17.52 -4.50 3.75
N ILE A 236 -17.10 -3.58 4.60
CA ILE A 236 -17.41 -3.59 6.04
C ILE A 236 -18.07 -2.27 6.47
N ASP A 237 -18.80 -2.31 7.58
CA ASP A 237 -19.40 -1.15 8.22
C ASP A 237 -18.73 -0.83 9.57
N LYS A 238 -19.24 0.19 10.26
CA LYS A 238 -18.74 0.64 11.57
C LYS A 238 -18.72 -0.46 12.63
N SER A 239 -19.69 -1.38 12.61
CA SER A 239 -19.79 -2.44 13.62
C SER A 239 -18.66 -3.47 13.52
N LYS A 240 -18.05 -3.60 12.33
CA LYS A 240 -17.03 -4.61 12.05
C LYS A 240 -15.60 -4.09 12.10
N LEU A 241 -15.38 -2.77 12.05
CA LEU A 241 -14.02 -2.21 11.93
C LEU A 241 -13.08 -2.70 13.05
N ASN A 242 -13.58 -2.77 14.29
CA ASN A 242 -12.79 -3.20 15.44
C ASN A 242 -12.47 -4.70 15.46
N ASN A 243 -13.09 -5.51 14.58
CA ASN A 243 -12.69 -6.91 14.38
C ASN A 243 -11.38 -7.02 13.60
N TYR A 244 -10.98 -5.95 12.90
CA TYR A 244 -9.76 -5.91 12.11
C TYR A 244 -8.71 -5.03 12.77
N ILE A 245 -9.08 -3.83 13.22
CA ILE A 245 -8.14 -2.84 13.74
C ILE A 245 -8.56 -2.45 15.15
N PRO A 246 -7.72 -2.68 16.19
CA PRO A 246 -8.02 -2.30 17.56
C PRO A 246 -8.31 -0.80 17.69
N ALA A 247 -9.19 -0.42 18.62
CA ALA A 247 -9.60 0.97 18.80
C ALA A 247 -8.40 1.88 19.14
N GLU A 248 -7.44 1.38 19.92
CA GLU A 248 -6.19 2.06 20.28
C GLU A 248 -5.24 2.27 19.09
N ASN A 249 -5.47 1.58 17.98
CA ASN A 249 -4.72 1.73 16.73
C ASN A 249 -5.47 2.56 15.68
N LEU A 250 -6.72 2.96 15.96
CA LEU A 250 -7.53 3.78 15.07
C LEU A 250 -7.44 5.26 15.42
N PRO A 251 -7.38 6.16 14.43
CA PRO A 251 -7.56 7.59 14.64
C PRO A 251 -8.94 7.92 15.24
N LYS A 252 -9.03 9.03 16.00
CA LYS A 252 -10.27 9.50 16.63
C LYS A 252 -11.45 9.65 15.66
N TYR A 253 -11.20 10.09 14.42
CA TYR A 253 -12.27 10.27 13.43
C TYR A 253 -12.90 8.94 12.97
N LEU A 254 -12.23 7.79 13.17
CA LEU A 254 -12.77 6.45 12.97
C LEU A 254 -13.39 5.85 14.24
N GLY A 255 -13.46 6.63 15.33
CA GLY A 255 -13.96 6.16 16.63
C GLY A 255 -12.90 5.43 17.47
N GLY A 256 -11.62 5.56 17.12
CA GLY A 256 -10.52 5.03 17.92
C GLY A 256 -10.09 5.92 19.07
N SER A 257 -9.17 5.42 19.89
CA SER A 257 -8.61 6.10 21.07
C SER A 257 -7.16 6.58 20.88
N GLU A 258 -6.57 6.37 19.70
CA GLU A 258 -5.22 6.89 19.43
C GLU A 258 -5.21 8.42 19.46
N THR A 259 -4.25 8.95 20.20
CA THR A 259 -4.07 10.39 20.43
C THR A 259 -3.20 11.04 19.36
N LYS A 260 -2.28 10.29 18.75
CA LYS A 260 -1.45 10.76 17.65
C LYS A 260 -2.31 10.88 16.39
N ASP A 261 -2.36 12.08 15.83
CA ASP A 261 -3.00 12.29 14.54
C ASP A 261 -1.99 11.98 13.42
N PRO A 262 -2.28 11.03 12.49
CA PRO A 262 -1.38 10.70 11.39
C PRO A 262 -0.99 11.91 10.53
N ARG A 263 -1.81 12.96 10.47
CA ARG A 263 -1.54 14.19 9.71
C ARG A 263 -0.48 15.09 10.35
N MET A 264 -0.30 14.93 11.64
CA MET A 264 0.69 15.68 12.42
C MET A 264 2.05 14.98 12.41
N ILE A 265 2.14 13.79 11.82
CA ILE A 265 3.39 13.07 11.59
C ILE A 265 3.95 13.53 10.24
N ILE A 266 4.59 14.69 10.26
CA ILE A 266 5.13 15.33 9.05
C ILE A 266 6.64 15.09 9.02
N PRO A 267 7.18 14.55 7.92
CA PRO A 267 8.62 14.42 7.75
C PRO A 267 9.32 15.78 7.82
N GLU A 268 10.52 15.79 8.39
CA GLU A 268 11.40 16.96 8.30
C GLU A 268 11.88 17.16 6.86
N ASN A 269 12.20 18.41 6.51
CA ASN A 269 12.81 18.77 5.23
C ASN A 269 11.99 18.39 3.98
N CYS A 270 10.65 18.31 4.09
CA CYS A 270 9.78 18.21 2.92
C CYS A 270 10.09 19.31 1.90
N VAL A 271 10.14 18.93 0.63
CA VAL A 271 10.25 19.87 -0.50
C VAL A 271 9.16 20.95 -0.44
N GLY A 272 9.54 22.19 -0.79
CA GLY A 272 8.62 23.32 -0.84
C GLY A 272 7.48 23.06 -1.82
N LEU A 273 6.24 23.38 -1.43
CA LEU A 273 5.07 23.09 -2.28
C LEU A 273 5.14 23.83 -3.63
N ARG A 274 5.58 25.10 -3.63
CA ARG A 274 5.74 25.86 -4.87
C ARG A 274 6.88 25.31 -5.72
N ASP A 275 7.99 24.92 -5.11
CA ASP A 275 9.14 24.33 -5.82
C ASP A 275 8.76 23.00 -6.49
N TYR A 276 7.97 22.18 -5.79
CA TYR A 276 7.46 20.91 -6.31
C TYR A 276 6.56 21.08 -7.53
N PHE A 277 5.78 22.18 -7.57
CA PHE A 277 4.90 22.53 -8.68
C PHE A 277 5.40 23.77 -9.44
N CYS A 278 6.71 23.93 -9.60
CA CYS A 278 7.31 25.12 -10.21
C CYS A 278 6.89 25.33 -11.68
N GLN A 279 6.50 24.26 -12.37
CA GLN A 279 6.03 24.30 -13.75
C GLN A 279 4.57 24.75 -13.89
N LEU A 280 3.80 24.79 -12.79
CA LEU A 280 2.41 25.23 -12.85
C LEU A 280 2.32 26.76 -12.91
N PRO A 281 1.48 27.32 -13.80
CA PRO A 281 1.11 28.73 -13.77
C PRO A 281 0.60 29.15 -12.38
N ASP A 282 0.92 30.39 -11.97
CA ASP A 282 0.65 30.87 -10.61
C ASP A 282 -0.85 30.85 -10.25
N ASP A 283 -1.72 31.20 -11.21
CA ASP A 283 -3.17 31.20 -11.04
C ASP A 283 -3.72 29.78 -10.85
N VAL A 284 -3.22 28.82 -11.64
CA VAL A 284 -3.57 27.40 -11.51
C VAL A 284 -3.09 26.84 -10.18
N PHE A 285 -1.84 27.12 -9.81
CA PHE A 285 -1.27 26.70 -8.53
C PHE A 285 -2.08 27.24 -7.35
N LYS A 286 -2.33 28.56 -7.33
CA LYS A 286 -3.09 29.23 -6.26
C LYS A 286 -4.50 28.67 -6.15
N LYS A 287 -5.21 28.50 -7.26
CA LYS A 287 -6.57 27.94 -7.27
C LYS A 287 -6.63 26.55 -6.64
N ASN A 288 -5.68 25.68 -6.97
CA ASN A 288 -5.65 24.31 -6.44
C ASN A 288 -5.20 24.29 -4.97
N LEU A 289 -4.27 25.18 -4.58
CA LEU A 289 -3.88 25.35 -3.17
C LEU A 289 -5.07 25.82 -2.33
N ASP A 290 -5.78 26.86 -2.77
CA ASP A 290 -6.99 27.36 -2.10
C ASP A 290 -8.04 26.26 -1.95
N GLN A 291 -8.19 25.40 -2.97
CA GLN A 291 -9.08 24.24 -2.92
C GLN A 291 -8.62 23.22 -1.86
N CYS A 292 -7.34 22.86 -1.83
CA CYS A 292 -6.76 21.97 -0.82
C CYS A 292 -6.97 22.51 0.60
N GLU A 293 -6.67 23.79 0.83
CA GLU A 293 -6.81 24.44 2.13
C GLU A 293 -8.27 24.50 2.58
N LYS A 294 -9.20 24.83 1.68
CA LYS A 294 -10.65 24.78 1.97
C LYS A 294 -11.09 23.39 2.41
N ILE A 295 -10.62 22.34 1.73
CA ILE A 295 -10.97 20.95 2.10
C ILE A 295 -10.40 20.60 3.46
N ILE A 296 -9.13 20.97 3.72
CA ILE A 296 -8.49 20.76 5.01
C ILE A 296 -9.31 21.45 6.10
N CYS A 297 -9.64 22.73 5.93
CA CYS A 297 -10.46 23.48 6.88
C CYS A 297 -11.86 22.89 7.06
N ASN A 298 -12.49 22.35 6.00
CA ASN A 298 -13.84 21.80 6.10
C ASN A 298 -13.91 20.41 6.74
N VAL A 299 -12.88 19.57 6.52
CA VAL A 299 -12.85 18.20 7.04
C VAL A 299 -12.19 18.14 8.41
N TRP A 300 -11.29 19.07 8.69
CA TRP A 300 -10.47 19.06 9.89
C TRP A 300 -10.64 20.31 10.78
N GLY A 301 -11.36 21.33 10.32
CA GLY A 301 -11.64 22.53 11.08
C GLY A 301 -12.87 22.38 11.98
N LYS A 302 -12.67 22.87 13.21
CA LYS A 302 -13.45 22.67 14.45
C LYS A 302 -13.32 21.27 15.04
#